data_AF-A0A7X3Q1Y0-F1
#
_entry.id   AF-A0A7X3Q1Y0-F1
#
_cell.length_a   1.000
_cell.length_b   1.000
_cell.length_c   1.000
_cell.angle_alpha   90.00
_cell.angle_beta   90.00
_cell.angle_gamma   90.00
#
_symmetry.space_group_name_H-M   'P 1'
#
loop_
_entity.id
_entity.type
_entity.pdbx_description
1 polymer ?
#
loop_
_entity_poly.entity_id
_entity_poly.type
_entity_poly.pdbx_seq_one_letter_code
_entity_poly.pdbx_strand_id
1 'polypeptide(L)'
;ADVEAEEVFAAELTAPRIAVMLGNENRGLSHEAVALADRRLTIPMAGMVRSLNLSVTAAIVLFEVTRQRGQAGMESYLFSPEERDALLARLDER
;
A
#
# COMPACT_ATOMS: atom_id res chain seq x y z
N ALA A 1 -1.84 2.56 23.34
CA ALA A 1 -1.51 3.52 22.28
C ALA A 1 -0.38 2.90 21.48
N ASP A 2 -0.60 2.57 20.21
CA ASP A 2 0.51 2.24 19.32
C ASP A 2 1.14 3.57 18.92
N VAL A 3 2.22 3.95 19.60
CA VAL A 3 2.71 5.34 19.63
C VAL A 3 3.55 5.70 18.38
N GLU A 4 3.58 4.85 17.35
CA GLU A 4 4.47 5.07 16.18
C GLU A 4 3.84 4.72 14.82
N ALA A 5 2.51 4.77 14.70
CA ALA A 5 1.87 4.71 13.38
C ALA A 5 1.67 6.12 12.83
N GLU A 6 2.23 6.41 11.65
CA GLU A 6 1.97 7.65 10.93
C GLU A 6 0.67 7.56 10.13
N GLU A 7 -0.03 8.68 9.96
CA GLU A 7 -1.25 8.71 9.14
C GLU A 7 -0.91 8.49 7.67
N VAL A 8 -1.67 7.63 6.98
CA VAL A 8 -1.42 7.27 5.58
C VAL A 8 -1.30 8.48 4.65
N PHE A 9 -2.06 9.55 4.92
CA PHE A 9 -2.08 10.76 4.10
C PHE A 9 -0.93 11.72 4.38
N ALA A 10 -0.23 11.55 5.51
CA ALA A 10 0.94 12.33 5.90
C ALA A 10 2.26 11.59 5.62
N ALA A 11 2.20 10.26 5.46
CA ALA A 11 3.35 9.43 5.19
C ALA A 11 3.96 9.71 3.81
N GLU A 12 5.28 9.59 3.72
CA GLU A 12 6.00 9.67 2.44
C GLU A 12 5.99 8.30 1.74
N LEU A 13 5.18 8.18 0.69
CA LEU A 13 4.92 6.94 -0.05
C LEU A 13 5.47 6.98 -1.48
N THR A 14 6.60 7.66 -1.66
CA THR A 14 7.28 7.89 -2.95
C THR A 14 8.56 7.06 -3.09
N ALA A 15 8.81 6.09 -2.19
CA ALA A 15 9.94 5.18 -2.35
C ALA A 15 9.83 4.39 -3.68
N PRO A 16 10.94 4.12 -4.40
CA PRO A 16 10.91 3.42 -5.69
C PRO A 16 10.23 2.05 -5.62
N ARG A 17 10.49 1.29 -4.53
CA ARG A 17 9.88 -0.01 -4.26
C ARG A 17 9.15 0.06 -2.94
N ILE A 18 7.86 -0.28 -2.95
CA ILE A 18 7.00 -0.32 -1.77
C ILE A 18 6.31 -1.67 -1.73
N ALA A 19 6.39 -2.35 -0.59
CA ALA A 19 5.58 -3.52 -0.29
C ALA A 19 4.56 -3.14 0.80
N VAL A 20 3.28 -3.30 0.50
CA VAL A 20 2.20 -3.03 1.47
C VAL A 20 1.83 -4.34 2.15
N MET A 21 2.08 -4.43 3.45
CA MET A 21 1.67 -5.57 4.26
C MET A 21 0.31 -5.30 4.89
N LEU A 22 -0.65 -6.20 4.65
CA LEU A 22 -2.01 -6.11 5.17
C LEU A 22 -2.31 -7.34 6.03
N GLY A 23 -2.90 -7.11 7.19
CA GLY A 23 -3.23 -8.16 8.15
C GLY A 23 -4.55 -8.87 7.86
N ASN A 24 -4.75 -10.05 8.44
CA ASN A 24 -6.02 -10.76 8.38
C ASN A 24 -7.11 -10.00 9.17
N GLU A 25 -8.39 -10.02 8.75
CA GLU A 25 -9.47 -9.28 9.42
C GLU A 25 -9.60 -9.60 10.92
N ASN A 26 -9.30 -10.83 11.33
CA ASN A 26 -9.50 -11.29 12.71
C ASN A 26 -8.26 -11.11 13.60
N ARG A 27 -7.06 -11.12 13.01
CA ARG A 27 -5.80 -11.20 13.77
C ARG A 27 -4.82 -10.07 13.46
N GLY A 28 -5.06 -9.27 12.43
CA GLY A 28 -4.13 -8.26 11.95
C GLY A 28 -2.84 -8.87 11.39
N LEU A 29 -1.77 -8.08 11.42
CA LEU A 29 -0.41 -8.52 11.05
C LEU A 29 0.23 -9.29 12.21
N SER A 30 1.12 -10.24 11.90
CA SER A 30 1.93 -10.89 12.93
C SER A 30 2.91 -9.88 13.55
N HIS A 31 3.29 -10.10 14.81
CA HIS A 31 4.29 -9.25 15.48
C HIS A 31 5.62 -9.19 14.71
N GLU A 32 6.00 -10.30 14.08
CA GLU A 32 7.18 -10.38 13.21
C GLU A 32 7.03 -9.47 11.97
N ALA A 33 5.90 -9.51 11.28
CA ALA A 33 5.65 -8.64 10.13
C ALA A 33 5.64 -7.16 10.53
N VAL A 34 5.08 -6.83 11.69
CA VAL A 34 5.11 -5.45 12.22
C VAL A 34 6.55 -5.03 12.58
N ALA A 35 7.36 -5.93 13.14
CA ALA A 35 8.75 -5.64 13.49
C ALA A 35 9.67 -5.47 12.28
N LEU A 36 9.36 -6.12 11.16
CA LEU A 36 10.09 -5.99 9.89
C LEU A 36 9.65 -4.78 9.06
N ALA A 37 8.56 -4.11 9.43
CA ALA A 37 8.03 -3.00 8.65
C ALA A 37 8.90 -1.75 8.80
N ASP A 38 9.34 -1.17 7.68
CA ASP A 38 10.04 0.12 7.66
C ASP A 38 9.14 1.25 8.19
N ARG A 39 7.83 1.15 7.91
CA ARG A 39 6.81 2.14 8.28
C ARG A 39 5.55 1.43 8.74
N ARG A 40 4.89 2.02 9.75
CA ARG A 40 3.59 1.59 10.26
C ARG A 40 2.57 2.67 9.92
N LEU A 41 1.55 2.32 9.16
CA LEU A 41 0.54 3.27 8.69
C LEU A 41 -0.79 3.06 9.40
N THR A 42 -1.48 4.16 9.68
CA THR A 42 -2.87 4.15 10.15
C THR A 42 -3.76 4.96 9.22
N ILE A 43 -5.01 4.52 9.07
CA ILE A 43 -6.05 5.32 8.41
C ILE A 43 -6.82 6.03 9.53
N PRO A 44 -6.86 7.37 9.54
CA PRO A 44 -7.65 8.12 10.52
C PRO A 44 -9.10 7.65 10.52
N MET A 45 -9.56 7.15 11.66
CA MET A 45 -10.93 6.68 11.85
C MET A 45 -11.73 7.75 12.58
N ALA A 46 -12.93 8.05 12.07
CA ALA A 46 -13.87 8.94 12.73
C ALA A 46 -15.06 8.14 13.30
N GLY A 47 -15.51 8.52 14.50
CA GLY A 47 -16.69 7.93 15.15
C GLY A 47 -16.39 6.63 15.91
N MET A 48 -17.35 5.71 15.93
CA MET A 48 -17.32 4.52 16.81
C MET A 48 -16.65 3.29 16.17
N VAL A 49 -16.30 3.36 14.88
CA VAL A 49 -15.75 2.22 14.14
C VAL A 49 -14.23 2.15 14.36
N ARG A 50 -13.74 0.96 14.67
CA ARG A 50 -12.33 0.72 15.04
C ARG A 50 -11.44 0.30 13.87
N SER A 51 -12.03 -0.17 12.76
CA SER A 51 -11.31 -0.61 11.56
C SER A 51 -12.20 -0.56 10.32
N LEU A 52 -11.57 -0.48 9.15
CA LEU A 52 -12.25 -0.64 7.87
C LEU A 52 -12.20 -2.10 7.41
N ASN A 53 -13.00 -2.41 6.40
CA ASN A 53 -12.85 -3.66 5.65
C ASN A 53 -11.44 -3.71 5.01
N LEU A 54 -10.82 -4.90 4.98
CA LEU A 54 -9.46 -5.08 4.49
C LEU A 54 -9.27 -4.60 3.05
N SER A 55 -10.23 -4.85 2.17
CA SER A 55 -10.18 -4.39 0.77
C SER A 55 -10.27 -2.87 0.64
N VAL A 56 -11.03 -2.22 1.54
CA VAL A 56 -11.14 -0.76 1.60
C VAL A 56 -9.83 -0.16 2.10
N THR A 57 -9.23 -0.75 3.15
CA THR A 57 -7.89 -0.36 3.62
C THR A 57 -6.86 -0.48 2.51
N ALA A 58 -6.85 -1.61 1.79
CA ALA A 58 -5.95 -1.83 0.66
C ALA A 58 -6.12 -0.76 -0.43
N ALA A 59 -7.37 -0.49 -0.83
CA ALA A 59 -7.69 0.49 -1.84
C ALA A 59 -7.21 1.90 -1.45
N ILE A 60 -7.45 2.33 -0.21
CA ILE A 60 -7.01 3.65 0.29
C ILE A 60 -5.49 3.77 0.22
N VAL A 61 -4.75 2.78 0.74
CA VAL A 61 -3.29 2.83 0.76
C VAL A 61 -2.71 2.81 -0.65
N LEU A 62 -3.18 1.92 -1.52
CA LEU A 62 -2.68 1.81 -2.90
C LEU A 62 -3.01 3.06 -3.73
N PHE A 63 -4.19 3.64 -3.53
CA PHE A 63 -4.56 4.88 -4.19
C PHE A 63 -3.67 6.04 -3.73
N GLU A 64 -3.36 6.14 -2.44
CA GLU A 64 -2.49 7.18 -1.91
C GLU A 64 -1.06 7.06 -2.46
N VAL A 65 -0.50 5.84 -2.52
CA VAL A 65 0.78 5.57 -3.19
C VAL A 65 0.75 6.06 -4.64
N THR A 66 -0.31 5.72 -5.38
CA THR A 66 -0.47 6.12 -6.78
C THR A 66 -0.57 7.64 -6.93
N ARG A 67 -1.34 8.29 -6.04
CA ARG A 67 -1.56 9.75 -6.04
C ARG A 67 -0.25 10.49 -5.78
N GLN A 68 0.51 10.13 -4.75
CA GLN A 68 1.78 10.77 -4.43
C GLN A 68 2.83 10.56 -5.53
N ARG A 69 2.91 9.35 -6.10
CA ARG A 69 3.83 9.07 -7.21
C ARG A 69 3.50 9.85 -8.48
N GLY A 70 2.21 10.03 -8.78
CA GLY A 70 1.76 10.91 -9.86
C GLY A 70 2.15 12.37 -9.64
N GLN A 71 2.02 12.88 -8.40
CA GLN A 71 2.44 14.24 -8.05
C GLN A 71 3.97 14.43 -8.09
N ALA A 72 4.73 13.38 -7.79
CA ALA A 72 6.19 13.39 -7.85
C ALA A 72 6.76 13.14 -9.26
N GLY A 73 5.91 12.97 -10.28
CA GLY A 73 6.35 12.72 -11.66
C GLY A 73 7.08 11.39 -11.84
N MET A 74 6.79 10.39 -11.01
CA MET A 74 7.51 9.12 -11.00
C MET A 74 7.03 8.16 -12.10
N GLU A 75 6.93 8.56 -13.37
CA GLU A 75 6.38 7.71 -14.45
C GLU A 75 7.11 6.35 -14.62
N SER A 76 8.35 6.25 -14.12
CA SER A 76 9.21 5.05 -14.13
C SER A 76 8.75 3.86 -13.28
N TYR A 77 7.69 3.96 -12.45
CA TYR A 77 7.17 2.78 -11.73
C TYR A 77 6.24 1.89 -12.56
N LEU A 78 5.91 2.29 -13.79
CA LEU A 78 5.22 1.45 -14.76
C LEU A 78 6.23 0.51 -15.43
N PHE A 79 5.76 -0.67 -15.84
CA PHE A 79 6.54 -1.57 -16.69
C PHE A 79 7.10 -0.82 -17.89
N SER A 80 8.32 -1.16 -18.31
CA SER A 80 8.79 -0.72 -19.62
C SER A 80 7.82 -1.20 -20.71
N PRO A 81 7.77 -0.55 -21.89
CA PRO A 81 6.94 -1.02 -22.99
C PRO A 81 7.18 -2.52 -23.28
N GLU A 82 8.45 -2.95 -23.26
CA GLU A 82 8.85 -4.34 -23.49
C GLU A 82 8.35 -5.29 -22.39
N GLU A 83 8.48 -4.90 -21.11
CA GLU A 83 7.99 -5.69 -19.99
C GLU A 83 6.47 -5.83 -19.99
N ARG A 84 5.76 -4.74 -20.32
CA ARG A 84 4.30 -4.73 -20.43
C ARG A 84 3.84 -5.65 -21.56
N ASP A 85 4.45 -5.54 -22.73
CA ASP A 85 4.06 -6.32 -23.90
C ASP A 85 4.36 -7.82 -23.66
N ALA A 86 5.48 -8.15 -23.00
CA ALA A 86 5.78 -9.51 -22.56
C ALA A 86 4.78 -10.05 -21.52
N LEU A 87 4.30 -9.20 -20.59
CA LEU A 87 3.28 -9.59 -19.61
C LEU A 87 1.93 -9.85 -20.27
N LEU A 88 1.52 -9.00 -21.22
CA LEU A 88 0.26 -9.16 -21.96
C LEU A 88 0.26 -10.45 -22.78
N ALA A 89 1.34 -10.74 -23.51
CA ALA A 89 1.50 -11.99 -24.24
C ALA A 89 1.32 -13.23 -23.33
N ARG A 90 1.91 -13.20 -22.13
CA ARG A 90 1.77 -14.28 -21.14
C ARG A 90 0.36 -14.44 -20.57
N LEU A 91 -0.45 -13.38 -20.55
CA LEU A 91 -1.82 -13.42 -20.07
C LEU A 91 -2.77 -13.96 -21.14
N ASP A 92 -2.53 -13.65 -22.42
CA ASP A 92 -3.33 -14.13 -23.56
C ASP A 92 -3.13 -15.64 -23.83
N GLU A 93 -2.02 -16.22 -23.37
CA GLU A 93 -1.73 -17.66 -23.45
C GLU A 93 -2.46 -18.51 -22.38
N ARG A 94 -3.24 -17.90 -21.46
CA ARG A 94 -3.97 -18.57 -20.38
C ARG A 94 -5.47 -18.64 -20.63
#